data_AF-A0A6J4LMN5-F1
#
_entry.id   AF-A0A6J4LMN5-F1
#
_cell.length_a   1.000
_cell.length_b   1.000
_cell.length_c   1.000
_cell.angle_alpha   90.00
_cell.angle_beta   90.00
_cell.angle_gamma   90.00
#
_symmetry.space_group_name_H-M   'P 1'
#
loop_
_entity.id
_entity.type
_entity.pdbx_description
1 polymer ?
#
loop_
_entity_poly.entity_id
_entity_poly.type
_entity_poly.pdbx_seq_one_letter_code
_entity_poly.pdbx_strand_id
1 'polypeptide(L)'
;MYAQVTTFDGPRSAELVAAADVANRERIMPVLSQDAELQQGLALNLILRRPDGAEMVITVARSTETLHRGEELILGTTLLPGEDPLLLPGPSRVETWSVVDVVPGGATADLLDARVGASGVR
;
A
#
# COMPACT_ATOMS: atom_id res chain seq x y z
N MET A 1 -3.79 18.03 -0.06
CA MET A 1 -3.11 16.75 0.18
C MET A 1 -3.95 15.96 1.15
N TYR A 2 -4.09 14.67 0.90
CA TYR A 2 -4.88 13.74 1.70
C TYR A 2 -4.05 12.49 1.94
N ALA A 3 -4.27 11.85 3.10
CA ALA A 3 -3.66 10.58 3.45
C ALA A 3 -4.75 9.52 3.60
N GLN A 4 -4.59 8.38 2.92
CA GLN A 4 -5.36 7.17 3.19
C GLN A 4 -4.52 6.28 4.11
N VAL A 5 -5.12 5.83 5.21
CA VAL A 5 -4.55 4.85 6.12
C VAL A 5 -5.34 3.56 5.98
N THR A 6 -4.68 2.53 5.46
CA THR A 6 -5.25 1.20 5.23
C THR A 6 -4.61 0.23 6.19
N THR A 7 -5.40 -0.37 7.08
CA THR A 7 -4.88 -1.28 8.12
C THR A 7 -5.36 -2.70 7.92
N PHE A 8 -4.44 -3.64 8.09
CA PHE A 8 -4.71 -5.08 8.19
C PHE A 8 -4.38 -5.52 9.61
N ASP A 9 -5.40 -5.86 10.38
CA ASP A 9 -5.26 -6.21 11.79
C ASP A 9 -4.47 -7.51 11.95
N GLY A 10 -3.65 -7.56 13.00
CA GLY A 10 -2.94 -8.76 13.41
C GLY A 10 -3.67 -9.56 14.48
N PRO A 11 -3.20 -10.79 14.77
CA PRO A 11 -2.09 -11.45 14.10
C PRO A 11 -2.49 -11.98 12.70
N ARG A 12 -1.62 -11.79 11.69
CA ARG A 12 -1.78 -12.42 10.37
C ARG A 12 -0.84 -13.61 10.25
N SER A 13 -1.32 -14.72 9.69
CA SER A 13 -0.47 -15.90 9.48
C SER A 13 0.63 -15.61 8.45
N ALA A 14 1.69 -16.43 8.45
CA ALA A 14 2.77 -16.29 7.48
C ALA A 14 2.27 -16.47 6.04
N GLU A 15 1.28 -17.35 5.83
CA GLU A 15 0.65 -17.61 4.54
C GLU A 15 -0.13 -16.40 4.04
N LEU A 16 -0.91 -15.75 4.92
CA LEU A 16 -1.62 -14.50 4.60
C LEU A 16 -0.65 -13.40 4.19
N VAL A 17 0.44 -13.24 4.93
CA VAL A 17 1.47 -12.22 4.63
C VAL A 17 2.16 -12.51 3.29
N ALA A 18 2.55 -13.78 3.05
CA ALA A 18 3.20 -14.18 1.81
C ALA A 18 2.28 -14.01 0.59
N ALA A 19 1.01 -14.39 0.71
CA ALA A 19 0.01 -14.17 -0.33
C ALA A 19 -0.18 -12.68 -0.63
N ALA A 20 -0.28 -11.83 0.40
CA ALA A 20 -0.37 -10.38 0.24
C ALA A 20 0.87 -9.79 -0.44
N ASP A 21 2.07 -10.26 -0.10
CA ASP A 21 3.33 -9.80 -0.72
C ASP A 21 3.40 -10.17 -2.21
N VAL A 22 2.96 -11.38 -2.57
CA VAL A 22 2.87 -11.83 -3.97
C VAL A 22 1.82 -11.01 -4.72
N ALA A 23 0.62 -10.88 -4.17
CA ALA A 23 -0.45 -10.06 -4.74
C ALA A 23 0.01 -8.62 -5.00
N ASN A 24 0.69 -8.04 -4.01
CA ASN A 24 1.20 -6.68 -4.12
C ASN A 24 2.24 -6.55 -5.24
N ARG A 25 3.22 -7.44 -5.26
CA ARG A 25 4.34 -7.37 -6.22
C ARG A 25 3.93 -7.71 -7.65
N GLU A 26 3.10 -8.74 -7.83
CA GLU A 26 2.82 -9.33 -9.14
C GLU A 26 1.54 -8.79 -9.78
N ARG A 27 0.58 -8.28 -8.99
CA ARG A 27 -0.72 -7.80 -9.50
C ARG A 27 -0.99 -6.33 -9.22
N ILE A 28 -0.85 -5.89 -7.97
CA ILE A 28 -1.29 -4.54 -7.56
C ILE A 28 -0.29 -3.45 -8.00
N MET A 29 0.98 -3.57 -7.62
CA MET A 29 1.99 -2.55 -7.94
C MET A 29 2.16 -2.33 -9.46
N PRO A 30 2.13 -3.36 -10.32
CA PRO A 30 2.17 -3.17 -11.76
C PRO A 30 1.05 -2.25 -12.27
N VAL A 31 -0.21 -2.49 -11.91
CA VAL A 31 -1.33 -1.67 -12.39
C VAL A 31 -1.27 -0.24 -11.86
N LEU A 32 -0.85 -0.04 -10.60
CA LEU A 32 -0.69 1.29 -10.02
C LEU A 32 0.44 2.07 -10.70
N SER A 33 1.57 1.40 -10.98
CA SER A 33 2.75 2.05 -11.59
C SER A 33 2.55 2.43 -13.06
N GLN A 34 1.66 1.73 -13.76
CA GLN A 34 1.36 1.97 -15.17
C GLN A 34 0.35 3.11 -15.38
N ASP A 35 -0.40 3.50 -14.34
CA ASP A 35 -1.40 4.54 -14.44
C ASP A 35 -0.79 5.95 -14.28
N ALA A 36 -0.61 6.65 -15.39
CA ALA A 36 0.06 7.95 -15.41
C ALA A 36 -0.67 9.05 -14.59
N GLU A 37 -2.00 8.99 -14.52
CA GLU A 37 -2.80 9.98 -13.77
C GLU A 37 -2.62 9.80 -12.26
N LEU A 38 -2.69 8.55 -11.80
CA LEU A 38 -2.39 8.18 -10.41
C LEU A 38 -0.97 8.60 -10.04
N GLN A 39 0.03 8.26 -10.86
CA GLN A 39 1.44 8.58 -10.57
C GLN A 39 1.72 10.08 -10.48
N GLN A 40 0.99 10.92 -11.21
CA GLN A 40 1.12 12.38 -11.10
C GLN A 40 0.52 12.94 -9.81
N GLY A 41 -0.54 12.31 -9.30
CA GLY A 41 -1.23 12.71 -8.08
C GLY A 41 -0.66 12.11 -6.79
N LEU A 42 0.02 10.96 -6.89
CA LEU A 42 0.62 10.25 -5.76
C LEU A 42 1.85 11.00 -5.24
N ALA A 43 1.92 11.21 -3.93
CA ALA A 43 3.05 11.88 -3.28
C ALA A 43 3.94 10.89 -2.50
N LEU A 44 3.33 9.94 -1.81
CA LEU A 44 4.03 8.98 -0.97
C LEU A 44 3.20 7.70 -0.79
N ASN A 45 3.86 6.55 -0.70
CA ASN A 45 3.26 5.31 -0.23
C ASN A 45 4.21 4.62 0.74
N LEU A 46 3.80 4.45 1.99
CA LEU A 46 4.57 3.76 3.02
C LEU A 46 3.88 2.46 3.39
N ILE A 47 4.62 1.35 3.38
CA ILE A 47 4.14 0.04 3.85
C ILE A 47 4.87 -0.27 5.15
N LEU A 48 4.14 -0.34 6.25
CA LEU A 48 4.64 -0.63 7.59
C LEU A 48 4.13 -2.01 8.00
N ARG A 49 5.02 -2.84 8.55
CA ARG A 49 4.65 -4.18 9.03
C ARG A 49 5.19 -4.41 10.44
N ARG A 50 4.33 -4.93 11.32
CA ARG A 50 4.72 -5.38 12.67
C ARG A 50 5.17 -6.85 12.66
N PRO A 51 5.89 -7.31 13.70
CA PRO A 51 6.32 -8.70 13.81
C PRO A 51 5.20 -9.75 13.82
N ASP A 52 3.99 -9.37 14.23
CA ASP A 52 2.81 -10.26 14.24
C ASP A 52 2.08 -10.31 12.89
N GLY A 53 2.70 -9.77 11.85
CA GLY A 53 2.15 -9.71 10.51
C GLY A 53 1.16 -8.58 10.29
N ALA A 54 0.72 -7.83 11.30
CA ALA A 54 -0.14 -6.66 11.11
C ALA A 54 0.53 -5.64 10.17
N GLU A 55 -0.27 -4.98 9.35
CA GLU A 55 0.25 -4.05 8.34
C GLU A 55 -0.57 -2.78 8.23
N MET A 56 0.13 -1.70 7.94
CA MET A 56 -0.45 -0.40 7.67
C MET A 56 0.16 0.15 6.40
N VAL A 57 -0.70 0.54 5.46
CA VAL A 57 -0.32 1.27 4.26
C VAL A 57 -0.76 2.72 4.42
N ILE A 58 0.17 3.65 4.27
CA ILE A 58 -0.09 5.09 4.31
C ILE A 58 0.18 5.66 2.92
N THR A 59 -0.89 6.02 2.22
CA THR A 59 -0.85 6.60 0.88
C THR A 59 -1.17 8.08 0.96
N VAL A 60 -0.25 8.95 0.55
CA VAL A 60 -0.47 10.41 0.48
C VAL A 60 -0.61 10.82 -0.97
N ALA A 61 -1.65 11.61 -1.28
CA ALA A 61 -1.92 12.11 -2.61
C ALA A 61 -2.41 13.57 -2.62
N ARG A 62 -2.36 14.20 -3.79
CA ARG A 62 -2.78 15.59 -3.99
C ARG A 62 -4.27 15.80 -3.72
N SER A 63 -5.10 14.83 -4.07
CA SER A 63 -6.55 14.89 -3.95
C SER A 63 -7.16 13.55 -3.51
N THR A 64 -8.41 13.57 -3.05
CA THR A 64 -9.17 12.35 -2.72
C THR A 64 -9.49 11.53 -3.96
N GLU A 65 -9.66 12.17 -5.12
CA GLU A 65 -9.87 11.50 -6.41
C GLU A 65 -8.68 10.64 -6.80
N THR A 66 -7.45 11.11 -6.54
CA THR A 66 -6.25 10.28 -6.76
C THR A 66 -6.26 9.04 -5.87
N LEU A 67 -6.68 9.15 -4.61
CA LEU A 67 -6.78 7.99 -3.71
C LEU A 67 -7.84 7.00 -4.20
N HIS A 68 -9.03 7.48 -4.56
CA HIS A 68 -10.10 6.65 -5.12
C HIS A 68 -9.67 5.96 -6.42
N ARG A 69 -8.94 6.66 -7.31
CA ARG A 69 -8.42 6.05 -8.54
C ARG A 69 -7.49 4.86 -8.26
N GLY A 70 -6.64 4.96 -7.24
CA GLY A 70 -5.80 3.85 -6.81
C GLY A 70 -6.62 2.65 -6.34
N GLU A 71 -7.67 2.91 -5.55
CA GLU A 71 -8.61 1.87 -5.09
C GLU A 71 -9.37 1.22 -6.26
N GLU A 72 -9.89 2.02 -7.19
CA GLU A 72 -10.58 1.54 -8.39
C GLU A 72 -9.69 0.64 -9.25
N LEU A 73 -8.42 1.01 -9.44
CA LEU A 73 -7.45 0.19 -10.16
C LEU A 73 -7.21 -1.15 -9.47
N ILE A 74 -7.07 -1.16 -8.14
CA ILE A 74 -6.86 -2.38 -7.36
C ILE A 74 -8.08 -3.30 -7.43
N LEU A 75 -9.26 -2.75 -7.15
CA LEU A 75 -10.53 -3.49 -7.16
C LEU A 75 -10.92 -3.96 -8.57
N GLY A 76 -10.45 -3.27 -9.60
CA GLY A 76 -10.62 -3.67 -11.00
C GLY A 76 -9.72 -4.82 -11.44
N THR A 77 -8.74 -5.24 -10.63
CA THR A 77 -7.90 -6.40 -10.96
C THR A 77 -8.59 -7.73 -10.70
N THR A 78 -8.33 -8.71 -11.55
CA THR A 78 -8.70 -10.11 -11.31
C THR A 78 -7.56 -10.84 -10.61
N LEU A 79 -7.87 -11.77 -9.72
CA LEU A 79 -6.87 -12.65 -9.13
C LEU A 79 -6.06 -13.39 -10.20
N LEU A 80 -4.75 -13.48 -10.00
CA LEU A 80 -3.82 -14.25 -10.83
C LEU A 80 -3.98 -15.76 -10.56
N PRO A 81 -3.58 -16.62 -11.52
CA PRO A 81 -3.52 -18.07 -11.29
C PRO A 81 -2.70 -18.40 -10.03
N GLY A 82 -3.30 -19.14 -9.09
CA GLY A 82 -2.65 -19.56 -7.85
C GLY A 82 -2.85 -18.61 -6.66
N GLU A 83 -3.46 -17.43 -6.84
CA GLU A 83 -3.93 -16.63 -5.70
C GLU A 83 -5.17 -17.28 -5.07
N ASP A 84 -5.14 -17.43 -3.75
CA ASP A 84 -6.28 -17.91 -2.96
C ASP A 84 -7.07 -16.70 -2.42
N PRO A 85 -8.35 -16.52 -2.79
CA PRO A 85 -9.17 -15.42 -2.27
C PRO A 85 -9.32 -15.45 -0.74
N LEU A 86 -9.23 -16.62 -0.10
CA LEU A 86 -9.29 -16.73 1.37
C LEU A 86 -8.04 -16.18 2.04
N LEU A 87 -6.92 -16.12 1.32
CA LEU A 87 -5.67 -15.51 1.77
C LEU A 87 -5.56 -14.01 1.41
N LEU A 88 -6.59 -13.44 0.80
CA LEU A 88 -6.64 -12.03 0.40
C LEU A 88 -7.95 -11.37 0.86
N PRO A 89 -8.24 -11.34 2.18
CA PRO A 89 -9.52 -10.88 2.71
C PRO A 89 -9.77 -9.36 2.56
N GLY A 90 -8.81 -8.61 2.02
CA GLY A 90 -8.84 -7.16 1.99
C GLY A 90 -8.47 -6.53 3.33
N PRO A 91 -8.53 -5.19 3.42
CA PRO A 91 -8.16 -4.46 4.64
C PRO A 91 -9.23 -4.57 5.72
N SER A 92 -8.79 -4.50 6.98
CA SER A 92 -9.66 -4.43 8.15
C SER A 92 -10.32 -3.06 8.31
N ARG A 93 -9.60 -2.00 7.93
CA ARG A 93 -10.09 -0.62 7.97
C ARG A 93 -9.39 0.25 6.92
N VAL A 94 -10.13 1.21 6.38
CA VAL A 94 -9.61 2.26 5.49
C VAL A 94 -10.14 3.60 5.99
N GLU A 95 -9.24 4.57 6.19
CA GLU A 95 -9.59 5.92 6.64
C GLU A 95 -8.91 6.97 5.77
N THR A 96 -9.63 8.05 5.45
CA THR A 96 -9.08 9.18 4.69
C THR A 96 -9.00 10.42 5.56
N TRP A 97 -7.84 11.05 5.57
CA TRP A 97 -7.49 12.20 6.41
C TRP A 97 -6.99 13.36 5.55
N SER A 98 -7.30 14.59 5.97
CA SER A 98 -6.65 15.79 5.43
C SER A 98 -5.27 15.95 6.04
N VAL A 99 -4.25 16.15 5.19
CA VAL A 99 -2.91 16.52 5.69
C VAL A 99 -2.91 18.01 6.02
N VAL A 100 -2.70 18.34 7.29
CA VAL A 100 -2.74 19.73 7.79
C VAL A 100 -1.37 20.37 7.93
N ASP A 101 -0.32 19.58 8.14
CA ASP A 101 1.06 20.03 8.25
C ASP A 101 2.03 18.92 7.83
N VAL A 102 3.22 19.30 7.36
CA VAL A 102 4.32 18.39 6.99
C VAL A 102 5.64 19.00 7.46
N VAL A 103 6.28 18.34 8.42
CA VAL A 103 7.60 18.75 8.92
C VAL A 103 8.64 17.73 8.48
N PRO A 104 9.45 18.01 7.44
CA PRO A 104 10.50 17.10 7.01
C PRO A 104 11.63 17.03 8.04
N GLY A 105 12.13 15.83 8.30
CA GLY A 105 13.31 15.60 9.13
C GLY A 105 14.58 15.53 8.28
N GLY A 106 15.76 15.63 8.91
CA GLY A 106 17.04 15.53 8.21
C GLY A 106 17.27 14.21 7.47
N ALA A 107 16.58 13.14 7.87
CA ALA A 107 16.68 11.79 7.28
C ALA A 107 15.56 11.48 6.27
N THR A 108 14.73 12.45 5.88
CA THR A 108 13.62 12.19 4.94
C THR A 108 14.12 11.75 3.57
N ALA A 109 15.25 12.27 3.09
CA ALA A 109 15.84 11.82 1.83
C ALA A 109 16.24 10.34 1.90
N ASP A 110 16.93 9.93 2.97
CA ASP A 110 17.35 8.53 3.18
C ASP A 110 16.17 7.56 3.19
N LEU A 111 15.04 7.97 3.79
CA LEU A 111 13.80 7.18 3.80
C LEU A 111 13.24 6.95 2.38
N LEU A 112 13.30 7.97 1.52
CA LEU A 112 12.74 7.92 0.16
C LEU A 112 13.69 7.22 -0.82
N ASP A 113 15.00 7.36 -0.62
CA ASP A 113 16.04 6.72 -1.44
C ASP A 113 16.26 5.25 -1.05
N ALA A 114 15.96 4.89 0.19
CA ALA A 114 15.86 3.50 0.58
C ALA A 114 14.81 2.84 -0.30
N ARG A 115 15.25 2.05 -1.28
CA ARG A 115 14.45 0.97 -1.84
C ARG A 115 14.21 -0.03 -0.70
N VAL A 116 13.33 0.32 0.24
CA VAL A 116 12.89 -0.57 1.31
C VAL A 116 12.30 -1.76 0.59
N GLY A 117 13.05 -2.86 0.64
CA GLY A 117 12.88 -3.97 -0.27
C GLY A 117 11.47 -4.54 -0.20
N ALA A 118 10.89 -4.81 -1.37
CA ALA A 118 9.76 -5.72 -1.54
C ALA A 118 10.12 -7.18 -1.15
N SER A 119 11.00 -7.38 -0.19
CA SER A 119 11.48 -8.66 0.31
C SER A 119 12.10 -8.46 1.69
N GLY A 120 11.24 -8.42 2.72
CA GLY A 120 11.64 -8.48 4.12
C GLY A 120 11.80 -9.92 4.63
N VAL A 121 12.22 -10.86 3.77
CA VAL A 121 12.67 -12.19 4.17
C VAL A 121 14.11 -12.32 3.72
N ARG A 122 15.04 -12.20 4.68
CA ARG A 122 16.35 -12.85 4.60
C ARG A 122 16.33 -14.04 5.54
#